data_AF-A0A662Q3Y7-F1
#
_entry.id   AF-A0A662Q3Y7-F1
#
_cell.length_a   1.000
_cell.length_b   1.000
_cell.length_c   1.000
_cell.angle_alpha   90.00
_cell.angle_beta   90.00
_cell.angle_gamma   90.00
#
_symmetry.space_group_name_H-M   'P 1'
#
loop_
_entity.id
_entity.type
_entity.pdbx_description
1 polymer ?
#
loop_
_entity_poly.entity_id
_entity_poly.type
_entity_poly.pdbx_seq_one_letter_code
_entity_poly.pdbx_strand_id
1 'polypeptide(L)'
;ILIAILLILVIAFSSGVTYSLSTNRPIAIAFLQGGGMRIFLWSLNMQSHAETIVVFVYYALGVGGLLLYARAVSRPSDPRTTKYMLFFSFLLLLLSALGIYNGYVEKFIRP
;
A
#
# COMPACT_ATOMS: atom_id res chain seq x y z
N ILE A 1 11.69 17.20 -6.42
CA ILE A 1 11.35 17.28 -4.98
C ILE A 1 9.85 17.52 -4.80
N LEU A 2 9.28 18.59 -5.37
CA LEU A 2 7.83 18.89 -5.28
C LEU A 2 6.92 17.71 -5.67
N ILE A 3 7.17 17.07 -6.83
CA ILE A 3 6.38 15.91 -7.30
C ILE A 3 6.45 14.74 -6.30
N ALA A 4 7.62 14.48 -5.72
CA ALA A 4 7.78 13.40 -4.75
C ALA A 4 6.98 13.68 -3.46
N ILE A 5 6.99 14.93 -2.99
CA ILE A 5 6.18 15.36 -1.84
C ILE A 5 4.68 15.19 -2.14
N LEU A 6 4.24 15.65 -3.32
CA LEU A 6 2.86 15.51 -3.75
C LEU A 6 2.43 14.03 -3.80
N LEU A 7 3.27 13.15 -4.35
CA LEU A 7 3.00 11.71 -4.39
C LEU A 7 2.88 11.12 -2.98
N ILE A 8 3.80 11.46 -2.06
CA ILE A 8 3.73 10.99 -0.68
C ILE A 8 2.43 11.44 0.00
N LEU A 9 2.02 12.70 -0.20
CA LEU A 9 0.76 13.21 0.32
C LEU A 9 -0.42 12.44 -0.26
N VAL A 10 -0.49 12.29 -1.59
CA VAL A 10 -1.57 11.55 -2.25
C VAL A 10 -1.66 10.11 -1.72
N ILE A 11 -0.53 9.43 -1.56
CA ILE A 11 -0.47 8.07 -1.01
C ILE A 11 -0.98 8.05 0.43
N ALA A 12 -0.53 8.97 1.29
CA ALA A 12 -0.94 9.07 2.68
C ALA A 12 -2.45 9.36 2.84
N PHE A 13 -2.98 10.29 2.06
CA PHE A 13 -4.42 10.58 2.07
C PHE A 13 -5.23 9.38 1.57
N SER A 14 -4.79 8.75 0.48
CA SER A 14 -5.47 7.58 -0.10
C SER A 14 -5.39 6.35 0.80
N SER A 15 -4.35 6.20 1.61
CA SER A 15 -4.19 5.06 2.52
C SER A 15 -5.08 5.13 3.76
N GLY A 16 -5.80 6.25 3.98
CA GLY A 16 -6.77 6.39 5.07
C GLY A 16 -6.27 7.15 6.29
N VAL A 17 -5.20 7.94 6.15
CA VAL A 17 -4.73 8.85 7.22
C VAL A 17 -5.86 9.78 7.70
N THR A 18 -6.79 10.17 6.81
CA THR A 18 -7.96 10.99 7.17
C THR A 18 -8.86 10.32 8.19
N TYR A 19 -9.20 9.04 8.00
CA TYR A 19 -9.98 8.27 8.97
C TYR A 19 -9.25 8.18 10.30
N SER A 20 -7.94 7.90 10.23
CA SER A 20 -7.07 7.76 11.39
C SER A 20 -6.99 9.02 12.26
N LEU A 21 -7.02 10.21 11.64
CA LEU A 21 -6.97 11.49 12.34
C LEU A 21 -8.36 11.99 12.81
N SER A 22 -9.44 11.55 12.16
CA SER A 22 -10.79 12.06 12.42
C SER A 22 -11.66 11.16 13.29
N THR A 23 -11.25 9.90 13.50
CA THR A 23 -12.04 8.95 14.29
C THR A 23 -11.99 9.26 15.79
N ASN A 24 -13.16 9.23 16.43
CA ASN A 24 -13.29 9.36 17.89
C ASN A 24 -12.95 8.06 18.63
N ARG A 25 -12.73 6.96 17.90
CA ARG A 25 -12.42 5.63 18.45
C ARG A 25 -11.27 5.01 17.65
N PRO A 26 -10.02 5.47 17.85
CA PRO A 26 -8.87 4.93 17.14
C PRO A 26 -8.60 3.49 17.57
N ILE A 27 -8.45 2.61 16.58
CA ILE A 27 -8.07 1.20 16.79
C ILE A 27 -6.66 1.05 16.24
N ALA A 28 -5.69 0.72 17.10
CA ALA A 28 -4.32 0.47 16.66
C ALA A 28 -4.24 -0.82 15.83
N ILE A 29 -4.64 -1.94 16.44
CA ILE A 29 -4.65 -3.30 15.90
C ILE A 29 -5.82 -4.04 16.58
N ALA A 30 -6.50 -4.94 15.88
CA ALA A 30 -7.52 -5.80 16.48
C ALA A 30 -6.93 -7.13 16.96
N PHE A 31 -7.16 -7.47 18.23
CA PHE A 31 -6.80 -8.77 18.81
C PHE A 31 -8.03 -9.68 18.82
N LEU A 32 -7.88 -10.89 18.31
CA LEU A 32 -8.91 -11.92 18.24
C LEU A 32 -8.92 -12.76 19.52
N GLN A 33 -10.08 -13.32 19.86
CA GLN A 33 -10.17 -14.37 20.87
C GLN A 33 -9.34 -15.57 20.41
N GLY A 34 -8.37 -16.00 21.24
CA GLY A 34 -7.35 -17.00 20.85
C GLY A 34 -5.97 -16.41 20.53
N GLY A 35 -5.77 -15.10 20.70
CA GLY A 35 -4.44 -14.47 20.61
C GLY A 35 -3.99 -14.09 19.20
N GLY A 36 -4.83 -14.30 18.18
CA GLY A 36 -4.55 -13.85 16.81
C GLY A 36 -4.59 -12.33 16.69
N MET A 37 -3.73 -11.76 15.85
CA MET A 37 -3.80 -10.35 15.47
C MET A 37 -4.42 -10.20 14.09
N ARG A 38 -5.27 -9.18 13.93
CA ARG A 38 -5.85 -8.79 12.65
C ARG A 38 -5.51 -7.34 12.34
N ILE A 39 -4.96 -7.14 11.15
CA ILE A 39 -4.60 -5.82 10.64
C ILE A 39 -5.83 -5.19 9.97
N PHE A 40 -6.44 -5.90 9.03
CA PHE A 40 -7.60 -5.44 8.27
C PHE A 40 -8.91 -5.70 9.01
N LEU A 41 -9.63 -4.64 9.37
CA LEU A 41 -10.93 -4.77 10.04
C LEU A 41 -12.01 -5.23 9.07
N TRP A 42 -12.97 -6.05 9.53
CA TRP A 42 -14.07 -6.58 8.70
C TRP A 42 -14.98 -5.51 8.10
N SER A 43 -15.14 -4.38 8.79
CA SER A 43 -15.98 -3.30 8.29
C SER A 43 -15.25 -2.53 7.19
N LEU A 44 -15.95 -2.25 6.09
CA LEU A 44 -15.48 -1.34 5.05
C LEU A 44 -15.45 0.12 5.54
N ASN A 45 -16.26 0.44 6.56
CA ASN A 45 -16.39 1.80 7.10
C ASN A 45 -15.45 2.05 8.29
N MET A 46 -14.62 1.08 8.67
CA MET A 46 -13.65 1.24 9.76
C MET A 46 -12.27 0.81 9.29
N GLN A 47 -11.26 1.49 9.83
CA GLN A 47 -9.87 1.24 9.51
C GLN A 47 -9.00 1.33 10.77
N SER A 48 -8.04 0.41 10.91
CA SER A 48 -7.05 0.46 12.00
C SER A 48 -5.81 1.27 11.60
N HIS A 49 -5.04 1.77 12.57
CA HIS A 49 -3.76 2.43 12.28
C HIS A 49 -2.80 1.49 11.52
N ALA A 50 -2.76 0.22 11.91
CA ALA A 50 -1.96 -0.78 11.21
C ALA A 50 -2.43 -0.99 9.77
N GLU A 51 -3.74 -1.03 9.53
CA GLU A 51 -4.31 -1.10 8.18
C GLU A 51 -3.88 0.10 7.33
N THR A 52 -3.96 1.32 7.87
CA THR A 52 -3.49 2.53 7.18
C THR A 52 -2.02 2.46 6.78
N ILE A 53 -1.15 1.98 7.68
CA ILE A 53 0.30 1.84 7.41
C ILE A 53 0.55 0.78 6.34
N VAL A 54 -0.10 -0.38 6.44
CA VAL A 54 0.07 -1.48 5.49
C VAL A 54 -0.41 -1.07 4.09
N VAL A 55 -1.57 -0.43 3.98
CA VAL A 55 -2.09 0.11 2.71
C VAL A 55 -1.14 1.17 2.14
N PHE A 56 -0.60 2.06 2.99
CA PHE A 56 0.39 3.06 2.58
C PHE A 56 1.62 2.41 1.94
N VAL A 57 2.17 1.37 2.57
CA VAL A 57 3.34 0.65 2.04
C VAL A 57 3.02 0.03 0.69
N TYR A 58 1.88 -0.65 0.54
CA TYR A 58 1.51 -1.24 -0.75
C TYR A 58 1.35 -0.18 -1.84
N TYR A 59 0.70 0.94 -1.56
CA TYR A 59 0.61 2.05 -2.51
C TYR A 59 1.98 2.65 -2.84
N ALA A 60 2.89 2.78 -1.88
CA ALA A 60 4.26 3.24 -2.13
C ALA A 60 5.04 2.27 -3.03
N LEU A 61 4.88 0.94 -2.83
CA LEU A 61 5.45 -0.08 -3.72
C LEU A 61 4.86 0.06 -5.13
N GLY A 62 3.54 0.20 -5.26
CA GLY A 62 2.87 0.38 -6.55
C GLY A 62 3.37 1.61 -7.31
N VAL A 63 3.41 2.77 -6.64
CA VAL A 63 3.93 4.02 -7.22
C VAL A 63 5.41 3.90 -7.56
N GLY A 64 6.22 3.31 -6.67
CA GLY A 64 7.64 3.05 -6.94
C GLY A 64 7.85 2.15 -8.16
N GLY A 65 7.03 1.11 -8.32
CA GLY A 65 7.00 0.26 -9.49
C GLY A 65 6.69 1.03 -10.77
N LEU A 66 5.62 1.84 -10.78
CA LEU A 66 5.25 2.68 -11.92
C LEU A 66 6.35 3.69 -12.29
N LEU A 67 7.01 4.30 -11.30
CA LEU A 67 8.11 5.23 -11.54
C LEU A 67 9.33 4.53 -12.16
N LEU A 68 9.66 3.32 -11.70
CA LEU A 68 10.72 2.51 -12.31
C LEU A 68 10.37 2.11 -13.74
N TYR A 69 9.13 1.71 -14.00
CA TYR A 69 8.63 1.41 -15.35
C TYR A 69 8.77 2.62 -16.28
N ALA A 70 8.21 3.76 -15.87
CA ALA A 70 8.22 4.99 -16.65
C ALA A 70 9.67 5.43 -16.95
N ARG A 71 10.56 5.32 -15.98
CA ARG A 71 11.99 5.61 -16.18
C ARG A 71 12.63 4.66 -17.18
N ALA A 72 12.37 3.36 -17.06
CA ALA A 72 12.95 2.33 -17.93
C ALA A 72 12.52 2.49 -19.39
N VAL A 73 11.25 2.88 -19.63
CA VAL A 73 10.70 3.03 -20.98
C VAL A 73 11.02 4.40 -21.58
N SER A 74 10.91 5.49 -20.81
CA SER A 74 11.09 6.84 -21.36
C SER A 74 12.55 7.25 -21.52
N ARG A 75 13.47 6.73 -20.70
CA ARG A 75 14.90 7.00 -20.81
C ARG A 75 15.69 5.71 -20.55
N PRO A 76 15.70 4.78 -21.52
CA PRO A 76 16.43 3.53 -21.40
C PRO A 76 17.91 3.83 -21.12
N SER A 77 18.42 3.27 -20.04
CA SER A 77 19.87 3.24 -19.76
C SER A 77 20.48 2.02 -20.47
N ASP A 78 21.70 1.65 -20.08
CA ASP A 78 22.34 0.40 -20.52
C ASP A 78 21.36 -0.78 -20.48
N PRO A 79 21.38 -1.69 -21.48
CA PRO A 79 20.40 -2.77 -21.61
C PRO A 79 20.23 -3.62 -20.34
N ARG A 80 21.32 -3.81 -19.60
CA ARG A 80 21.32 -4.55 -18.34
C ARG A 80 20.54 -3.84 -17.24
N THR A 81 20.73 -2.53 -17.10
CA THR A 81 20.06 -1.69 -16.10
C THR A 81 18.57 -1.59 -16.40
N THR A 82 18.22 -1.36 -17.67
CA THR A 82 16.82 -1.30 -18.12
C THR A 82 16.09 -2.63 -17.84
N LYS A 83 16.75 -3.77 -18.08
CA LYS A 83 16.18 -5.10 -17.75
C LYS A 83 15.89 -5.25 -16.25
N TYR A 84 16.83 -4.86 -15.37
CA TYR A 84 16.60 -4.93 -13.93
C TYR A 84 15.49 -3.99 -13.47
N MET A 85 15.44 -2.77 -14.01
CA MET A 85 14.38 -1.81 -13.68
C MET A 85 12.99 -2.33 -14.06
N LEU A 86 12.83 -2.95 -15.23
CA LEU A 86 11.56 -3.56 -15.64
C LEU A 86 11.19 -4.74 -14.75
N PHE A 87 12.16 -5.59 -14.40
CA PHE A 87 11.92 -6.71 -13.49
C PHE A 87 11.48 -6.26 -12.10
N PHE A 88 12.18 -5.30 -11.50
CA PHE A 88 11.82 -4.76 -10.19
C PHE A 88 10.52 -3.97 -10.24
N SER A 89 10.27 -3.21 -11.31
CA SER A 89 8.97 -2.58 -11.53
C SER A 89 7.84 -3.60 -11.50
N PHE A 90 7.97 -4.70 -12.25
CA PHE A 90 6.98 -5.76 -12.26
C PHE A 90 6.79 -6.35 -10.85
N LEU A 91 7.88 -6.66 -10.16
CA LEU A 91 7.82 -7.24 -8.81
C LEU A 91 7.10 -6.31 -7.81
N LEU A 92 7.42 -5.02 -7.83
CA LEU A 92 6.79 -4.03 -6.93
C LEU A 92 5.30 -3.87 -7.22
N LEU A 93 4.92 -3.84 -8.50
CA LEU A 93 3.51 -3.78 -8.91
C LEU A 93 2.76 -5.05 -8.51
N LEU A 94 3.38 -6.22 -8.69
CA LEU A 94 2.79 -7.50 -8.30
C LEU A 94 2.57 -7.57 -6.78
N LEU A 95 3.58 -7.21 -5.99
CA LEU A 95 3.49 -7.19 -4.52
C LEU A 95 2.44 -6.18 -4.05
N SER A 96 2.38 -5.00 -4.66
CA SER A 96 1.33 -4.01 -4.39
C SER A 96 -0.06 -4.59 -4.69
N ALA A 97 -0.25 -5.20 -5.86
CA ALA A 97 -1.54 -5.74 -6.26
C ALA A 97 -2.00 -6.89 -5.34
N LEU A 98 -1.11 -7.83 -5.03
CA LEU A 98 -1.39 -8.95 -4.14
C LEU A 98 -1.68 -8.47 -2.71
N GLY A 99 -0.92 -7.49 -2.21
CA GLY A 99 -1.13 -6.92 -0.88
C GLY A 99 -2.48 -6.25 -0.71
N ILE A 100 -2.86 -5.38 -1.68
CA ILE A 100 -4.17 -4.71 -1.66
C ILE A 100 -5.30 -5.70 -1.86
N TYR A 101 -5.15 -6.67 -2.77
CA TYR A 101 -6.15 -7.70 -2.99
C TYR A 101 -6.37 -8.56 -1.74
N ASN A 102 -5.29 -9.02 -1.10
CA ASN A 102 -5.39 -9.80 0.12
C ASN A 102 -6.03 -8.98 1.25
N GLY A 103 -5.61 -7.73 1.44
CA GLY A 103 -6.22 -6.84 2.43
C GLY A 103 -7.72 -6.62 2.20
N TYR A 104 -8.15 -6.51 0.94
CA TYR A 104 -9.56 -6.44 0.57
C TYR A 104 -10.30 -7.73 0.91
N VAL A 105 -9.77 -8.89 0.51
CA VAL A 105 -10.37 -10.20 0.79
C VAL A 105 -10.48 -10.45 2.30
N GLU A 106 -9.46 -10.08 3.07
CA GLU A 106 -9.49 -10.18 4.53
C GLU A 106 -10.67 -9.42 5.14
N LYS A 107 -11.18 -8.33 4.54
CA LYS A 107 -12.38 -7.67 5.07
C LYS A 107 -13.63 -8.56 5.03
N PHE A 108 -13.70 -9.53 4.11
CA PHE A 108 -14.86 -10.41 3.94
C PHE A 108 -14.74 -11.76 4.67
N ILE A 109 -13.53 -12.15 5.07
CA ILE A 109 -13.31 -13.39 5.83
C ILE A 109 -13.77 -13.16 7.29
N ARG A 110 -15.02 -13.53 7.58
CA ARG A 110 -15.54 -13.56 8.96
C ARG A 110 -14.79 -14.62 9.79
N PRO A 111 -14.64 -14.40 11.11
CA PRO A 111 -14.06 -15.41 12.01
C PRO A 111 -14.94 -16.67 12.06
#